data_AF-G2IKQ1-F1
#
_entry.id   AF-G2IKQ1-F1
#
_cell.length_a   1.000
_cell.length_b   1.000
_cell.length_c   1.000
_cell.angle_alpha   90.00
_cell.angle_beta   90.00
_cell.angle_gamma   90.00
#
_symmetry.space_group_name_H-M   'P 1'
#
loop_
_entity.id
_entity.type
_entity.pdbx_description
1 polymer ?
#
loop_
_entity_poly.entity_id
_entity_poly.type
_entity_poly.pdbx_seq_one_letter_code
_entity_poly.pdbx_strand_id
1 'polypeptide(L)'
;MQMIRPVPSADRDMEIDAWTTRLLDQGYCVIPDAMSPAAIAALDKDLAGDFADTPFCRGGFYGARTRRFGRLLARSSHAAALVMNPLVLGIAGRVLGPWCENIQLNLTQAIAPHPGALPQLPHRDQDMWLGTPGEVDIWSM
;
A
#
# COMPACT_ATOMS: atom_id res chain seq x y z
N MET A 1 5.16 13.72 -24.27
CA MET A 1 3.89 13.64 -23.53
C MET A 1 4.16 14.14 -22.12
N GLN A 2 3.83 15.39 -21.84
CA GLN A 2 4.14 16.02 -20.56
C GLN A 2 3.11 15.49 -19.55
N MET A 3 3.55 14.72 -18.56
CA MET A 3 2.67 14.31 -17.46
C MET A 3 2.26 15.57 -16.72
N ILE A 4 0.99 15.96 -16.85
CA ILE A 4 0.39 16.99 -16.01
C ILE A 4 0.32 16.38 -14.61
N ARG A 5 1.35 16.60 -13.79
CA ARG A 5 1.25 16.39 -12.34
C ARG A 5 0.28 17.47 -11.86
N PRO A 6 -0.88 17.13 -11.28
CA PRO A 6 -1.70 18.14 -10.63
C PRO A 6 -0.82 18.77 -9.54
N VAL A 7 -0.60 20.07 -9.61
CA VAL A 7 0.09 20.81 -8.55
C VAL A 7 -0.86 20.76 -7.34
N PRO A 8 -0.47 20.17 -6.21
CA PRO A 8 -1.30 20.17 -5.02
C PRO A 8 -1.61 21.63 -4.61
N SER A 9 -2.82 21.88 -4.11
CA SER A 9 -3.11 23.17 -3.48
C SER A 9 -2.28 23.32 -2.20
N ALA A 10 -2.04 24.55 -1.74
CA ALA A 10 -1.32 24.80 -0.47
C ALA A 10 -1.94 24.01 0.71
N ASP A 11 -3.27 23.90 0.75
CA ASP A 11 -3.99 23.10 1.74
C ASP A 11 -3.65 21.60 1.66
N ARG A 12 -3.48 21.07 0.43
CA ARG A 12 -3.10 19.68 0.21
C ARG A 12 -1.65 19.42 0.60
N ASP A 13 -0.74 20.35 0.33
CA ASP A 13 0.65 20.22 0.74
C ASP A 13 0.77 20.23 2.27
N MET A 14 0.04 21.10 2.96
CA MET A 14 -0.01 21.12 4.42
C MET A 14 -0.56 19.79 4.98
N GLU A 15 -1.61 19.24 4.36
CA GLU A 15 -2.16 17.94 4.75
C GLU A 15 -1.14 16.80 4.53
N ILE A 16 -0.47 16.77 3.37
CA ILE A 16 0.59 15.80 3.07
C ILE A 16 1.71 15.88 4.11
N ASP A 17 2.17 17.08 4.43
CA ASP A 17 3.26 17.28 5.39
C ASP A 17 2.84 16.82 6.79
N ALA A 18 1.61 17.13 7.23
CA ALA A 18 1.08 16.68 8.52
C ALA A 18 1.03 15.14 8.64
N TRP A 19 0.51 14.45 7.62
CA TRP A 19 0.48 12.99 7.61
C TRP A 19 1.87 12.38 7.51
N THR A 20 2.77 13.00 6.75
CA THR A 20 4.18 12.57 6.64
C THR A 20 4.87 12.67 7.98
N THR A 21 4.73 13.78 8.70
CA THR A 21 5.29 13.94 10.05
C THR A 21 4.78 12.86 10.99
N ARG A 22 3.46 12.58 10.99
CA ARG A 22 2.88 11.53 11.83
C ARG A 22 3.43 10.14 11.47
N LEU A 23 3.55 9.83 10.18
CA LEU A 23 4.08 8.55 9.70
C LEU A 23 5.54 8.36 10.14
N LEU A 24 6.37 9.40 10.00
CA LEU A 24 7.79 9.34 10.38
C LEU A 24 7.98 9.25 11.90
N ASP A 25 7.13 9.92 12.68
CA ASP A 25 7.20 9.90 14.16
C ASP A 25 6.71 8.56 14.76
N GLN A 26 5.64 7.98 14.20
CA GLN A 26 4.98 6.79 14.78
C GLN A 26 5.32 5.47 14.07
N GLY A 27 5.94 5.53 12.89
CA GLY A 27 6.14 4.38 12.00
C GLY A 27 4.87 3.89 11.28
N TYR A 28 3.71 4.49 11.56
CA TYR A 28 2.44 4.22 10.87
C TYR A 28 1.47 5.41 10.97
N CYS A 29 0.50 5.47 10.07
CA CYS A 29 -0.67 6.35 10.20
C CYS A 29 -1.93 5.71 9.61
N VAL A 30 -3.10 6.15 10.07
CA VAL A 30 -4.41 5.73 9.55
C VAL A 30 -5.12 6.97 9.04
N ILE A 31 -5.33 7.04 7.73
CA ILE A 31 -6.02 8.15 7.07
C ILE A 31 -7.51 7.76 6.94
N PRO A 32 -8.42 8.39 7.70
CA PRO A 32 -9.85 8.10 7.59
C PRO A 32 -10.37 8.54 6.22
N ASP A 33 -11.37 7.80 5.71
CA ASP A 33 -12.12 8.17 4.50
C ASP A 33 -11.25 8.48 3.27
N ALA A 34 -10.08 7.83 3.17
CA ALA A 34 -9.14 8.02 2.06
C ALA A 34 -9.75 7.71 0.68
N MET A 35 -10.83 6.94 0.65
CA MET A 35 -11.65 6.64 -0.53
C MET A 35 -13.13 6.68 -0.14
N SER A 36 -14.00 7.01 -1.10
CA SER A 36 -15.45 6.99 -0.85
C SER A 36 -15.95 5.55 -0.64
N PRO A 37 -16.99 5.35 0.19
CA PRO A 37 -17.61 4.04 0.37
C PRO A 37 -18.07 3.40 -0.95
N ALA A 38 -18.54 4.22 -1.90
CA ALA A 38 -18.96 3.77 -3.22
C ALA A 38 -17.78 3.23 -4.06
N ALA A 39 -16.62 3.89 -4.01
CA ALA A 39 -15.42 3.42 -4.71
C ALA A 39 -14.91 2.09 -4.12
N ILE A 40 -14.96 1.94 -2.80
CA ILE A 40 -14.59 0.69 -2.12
C ILE A 40 -15.57 -0.43 -2.47
N ALA A 41 -16.88 -0.17 -2.45
CA ALA A 41 -17.90 -1.16 -2.83
C ALA A 41 -17.77 -1.61 -4.30
N ALA A 42 -17.41 -0.70 -5.20
CA ALA A 42 -17.17 -1.04 -6.60
C ALA A 42 -15.93 -1.93 -6.77
N LEU A 43 -14.83 -1.63 -6.06
CA LEU A 43 -13.65 -2.48 -6.07
C LEU A 43 -13.93 -3.87 -5.48
N ASP A 44 -14.66 -3.93 -4.36
CA ASP A 44 -15.03 -5.21 -3.74
C ASP A 44 -15.85 -6.08 -4.70
N LYS A 45 -16.80 -5.47 -5.41
CA LYS A 45 -17.58 -6.15 -6.45
C LYS A 45 -16.70 -6.68 -7.58
N ASP A 46 -15.74 -5.90 -8.08
CA ASP A 46 -14.83 -6.34 -9.15
C ASP A 46 -13.98 -7.53 -8.70
N LEU A 47 -13.52 -7.54 -7.45
CA LEU A 47 -12.62 -8.56 -6.90
C LEU A 47 -13.35 -9.79 -6.34
N ALA A 48 -14.68 -9.76 -6.20
CA ALA A 48 -15.44 -10.83 -5.56
C ALA A 48 -15.24 -12.20 -6.23
N GLY A 49 -15.26 -12.25 -7.56
CA GLY A 49 -15.01 -13.49 -8.33
C GLY A 49 -13.59 -14.02 -8.10
N ASP A 50 -12.60 -13.14 -8.16
CA ASP A 50 -11.20 -13.48 -7.91
C ASP A 50 -10.98 -14.03 -6.50
N PHE A 51 -11.64 -13.46 -5.49
CA PHE A 51 -11.64 -14.01 -4.14
C PHE A 51 -12.31 -15.38 -4.09
N ALA A 52 -13.43 -15.59 -4.76
CA ALA A 52 -14.12 -16.89 -4.76
C ALA A 52 -13.23 -18.00 -5.33
N ASP A 53 -12.52 -17.70 -6.43
CA ASP A 53 -11.71 -18.65 -7.18
C ASP A 53 -10.30 -18.84 -6.61
N THR A 54 -9.81 -17.90 -5.79
CA THR A 54 -8.48 -18.00 -5.20
C THR A 54 -8.41 -19.10 -4.13
N PRO A 55 -7.55 -20.12 -4.29
CA PRO A 55 -7.34 -21.12 -3.26
C PRO A 55 -6.65 -20.50 -2.03
N PHE A 56 -6.76 -21.16 -0.88
CA PHE A 56 -6.00 -20.75 0.30
C PHE A 56 -4.49 -20.83 0.04
N CYS A 57 -3.76 -19.88 0.64
CA CYS A 57 -2.30 -19.86 0.58
C CYS A 57 -1.69 -21.13 1.17
N ARG A 58 -0.46 -21.44 0.72
CA ARG A 58 0.37 -22.51 1.26
C ARG A 58 1.61 -21.90 1.90
N GLY A 59 2.10 -22.53 2.97
CA GLY A 59 3.29 -22.10 3.71
C GLY A 59 2.96 -21.23 4.94
N GLY A 60 3.85 -21.27 5.93
CA GLY A 60 3.62 -20.68 7.25
C GLY A 60 3.50 -19.15 7.25
N PHE A 61 4.19 -18.47 6.34
CA PHE A 61 4.20 -17.00 6.27
C PHE A 61 2.86 -16.40 5.80
N TYR A 62 2.22 -17.02 4.80
CA TYR A 62 1.00 -16.50 4.18
C TYR A 62 -0.28 -16.93 4.92
N GLY A 63 -0.20 -17.96 5.75
CA GLY A 63 -1.32 -18.51 6.51
C GLY A 63 -2.22 -19.43 5.68
N ALA A 64 -2.44 -20.66 6.18
CA ALA A 64 -3.19 -21.69 5.46
C ALA A 64 -4.70 -21.42 5.32
N ARG A 65 -5.21 -20.34 5.94
CA ARG A 65 -6.61 -19.90 5.87
C ARG A 65 -6.72 -18.46 5.37
N THR A 66 -5.77 -18.03 4.56
CA THR A 66 -5.76 -16.71 3.93
C THR A 66 -5.89 -16.88 2.42
N ARG A 67 -6.73 -16.06 1.78
CA ARG A 67 -6.73 -15.90 0.33
C ARG A 67 -5.91 -14.67 -0.03
N ARG A 68 -5.04 -14.80 -1.03
CA ARG A 68 -4.14 -13.73 -1.47
C ARG A 68 -3.93 -13.83 -2.97
N PHE A 69 -4.08 -12.71 -3.66
CA PHE A 69 -3.74 -12.63 -5.08
C PHE A 69 -3.30 -11.20 -5.45
N GLY A 70 -2.44 -11.10 -6.46
CA GLY A 70 -1.92 -9.83 -6.96
C GLY A 70 -2.57 -9.33 -8.24
N ARG A 71 -1.94 -8.32 -8.85
CA ARG A 71 -2.29 -7.73 -10.16
C ARG A 71 -3.64 -7.00 -10.14
N LEU A 72 -3.94 -6.24 -9.09
CA LEU A 72 -5.25 -5.59 -8.95
C LEU A 72 -5.55 -4.60 -10.08
N LEU A 73 -4.53 -3.92 -10.61
CA LEU A 73 -4.67 -3.02 -11.77
C LEU A 73 -5.14 -3.73 -13.05
N ALA A 74 -4.86 -5.03 -13.20
CA ALA A 74 -5.34 -5.83 -14.33
C ALA A 74 -6.74 -6.39 -14.12
N ARG A 75 -7.27 -6.29 -12.89
CA ARG A 75 -8.53 -6.91 -12.45
C ARG A 75 -9.64 -5.89 -12.26
N SER A 76 -9.28 -4.66 -11.90
CA SER A 76 -10.24 -3.59 -11.63
C SER A 76 -9.67 -2.23 -12.01
N SER A 77 -10.42 -1.46 -12.78
CA SER A 77 -10.11 -0.04 -13.03
C SER A 77 -10.24 0.79 -11.75
N HIS A 78 -11.07 0.38 -10.79
CA HIS A 78 -11.20 1.05 -9.49
C HIS A 78 -9.93 0.90 -8.64
N ALA A 79 -9.13 -0.15 -8.84
CA ALA A 79 -7.82 -0.28 -8.18
C ALA A 79 -6.84 0.83 -8.60
N ALA A 80 -6.96 1.35 -9.83
CA ALA A 80 -6.11 2.44 -10.30
C ALA A 80 -6.35 3.74 -9.50
N ALA A 81 -7.59 4.00 -9.08
CA ALA A 81 -7.91 5.17 -8.27
C ALA A 81 -7.24 5.13 -6.89
N LEU A 82 -7.12 3.95 -6.29
CA LEU A 82 -6.38 3.76 -5.03
C LEU A 82 -4.88 3.97 -5.21
N VAL A 83 -4.29 3.34 -6.25
CA VAL A 83 -2.85 3.48 -6.55
C VAL A 83 -2.48 4.93 -6.84
N MET A 84 -3.38 5.67 -7.49
CA MET A 84 -3.18 7.06 -7.88
C MET A 84 -3.70 8.08 -6.85
N ASN A 85 -4.00 7.67 -5.62
CA ASN A 85 -4.51 8.57 -4.60
C ASN A 85 -3.49 9.72 -4.34
N PRO A 86 -3.86 11.00 -4.57
CA PRO A 86 -2.90 12.11 -4.51
C PRO A 86 -2.27 12.31 -3.13
N LEU A 87 -3.02 12.06 -2.05
CA LEU A 87 -2.51 12.19 -0.69
C LEU A 87 -1.46 11.11 -0.40
N VAL A 88 -1.76 9.85 -0.74
CA VAL A 88 -0.82 8.72 -0.55
C VAL A 88 0.43 8.91 -1.39
N LEU A 89 0.30 9.29 -2.66
CA LEU A 89 1.44 9.57 -3.54
C LEU A 89 2.26 10.77 -3.06
N GLY A 90 1.61 11.81 -2.52
CA GLY A 90 2.28 12.95 -1.89
C GLY A 90 3.14 12.52 -0.70
N ILE A 91 2.57 11.76 0.22
CA ILE A 91 3.28 11.22 1.40
C ILE A 91 4.45 10.32 0.95
N ALA A 92 4.20 9.37 0.05
CA ALA A 92 5.25 8.50 -0.48
C ALA A 92 6.36 9.31 -1.15
N GLY A 93 6.02 10.38 -1.87
CA GLY A 93 6.97 11.33 -2.46
C GLY A 93 7.85 12.02 -1.42
N ARG A 94 7.28 12.47 -0.30
CA ARG A 94 8.05 13.09 0.79
C ARG A 94 8.97 12.10 1.50
N VAL A 95 8.49 10.87 1.72
CA VAL A 95 9.25 9.82 2.43
C VAL A 95 10.39 9.25 1.57
N LEU A 96 10.12 8.92 0.30
CA LEU A 96 11.07 8.22 -0.56
C LEU A 96 11.92 9.17 -1.42
N GLY A 97 11.44 10.40 -1.68
CA GLY A 97 12.10 11.37 -2.56
C GLY A 97 13.58 11.68 -2.26
N PRO A 98 14.05 11.70 -1.00
CA PRO A 98 15.48 11.87 -0.71
C PRO A 98 16.37 10.76 -1.28
N TRP A 99 15.80 9.59 -1.61
CA TRP A 99 16.52 8.38 -2.01
C TRP A 99 16.26 7.96 -3.46
N CYS A 100 15.24 8.52 -4.12
CA CYS A 100 14.92 8.18 -5.50
C CYS A 100 14.27 9.35 -6.27
N GLU A 101 14.51 9.41 -7.58
CA GLU A 101 13.87 10.39 -8.46
C GLU A 101 12.41 10.01 -8.81
N ASN A 102 12.14 8.71 -8.86
CA ASN A 102 10.85 8.16 -9.24
C ASN A 102 10.50 6.95 -8.37
N ILE A 103 9.24 6.90 -7.92
CA ILE A 103 8.68 5.77 -7.17
C ILE A 103 8.04 4.81 -8.17
N GLN A 104 8.33 3.52 -8.02
CA GLN A 104 7.66 2.46 -8.76
C GLN A 104 6.76 1.67 -7.83
N LEU A 105 5.58 1.31 -8.33
CA LEU A 105 4.68 0.41 -7.64
C LEU A 105 5.29 -0.99 -7.60
N ASN A 106 5.63 -1.47 -6.40
CA ASN A 106 6.14 -2.83 -6.21
C ASN A 106 5.08 -3.87 -6.61
N LEU A 107 3.96 -3.87 -5.90
CA LEU A 107 2.83 -4.75 -6.18
C LEU A 107 1.52 -4.17 -5.68
N THR A 108 0.42 -4.67 -6.24
CA THR A 108 -0.92 -4.53 -5.67
C THR A 108 -1.43 -5.91 -5.33
N GLN A 109 -2.03 -6.06 -4.16
CA GLN A 109 -2.46 -7.36 -3.69
C GLN A 109 -3.65 -7.26 -2.75
N ALA A 110 -4.61 -8.15 -2.97
CA ALA A 110 -5.76 -8.33 -2.10
C ALA A 110 -5.49 -9.48 -1.13
N ILE A 111 -5.88 -9.31 0.13
CA ILE A 111 -5.63 -10.27 1.21
C ILE A 111 -6.93 -10.42 2.01
N ALA A 112 -7.41 -11.66 2.16
CA ALA A 112 -8.56 -11.98 3.00
C ALA A 112 -8.19 -13.10 3.97
N PRO A 113 -7.95 -12.78 5.25
CA PRO A 113 -7.92 -13.77 6.32
C PRO A 113 -9.33 -14.33 6.55
N HIS A 114 -9.48 -15.66 6.56
CA HIS A 114 -10.76 -16.31 6.86
C HIS A 114 -10.86 -16.75 8.33
N PRO A 115 -12.06 -17.05 8.85
CA PRO A 115 -12.24 -17.50 10.23
C PRO A 115 -11.29 -18.63 10.60
N GLY A 116 -10.57 -18.50 11.73
CA GLY A 116 -9.56 -19.45 12.18
C GLY A 116 -8.17 -19.25 11.55
N ALA A 117 -7.94 -18.21 10.74
CA ALA A 117 -6.59 -17.81 10.34
C ALA A 117 -5.77 -17.41 11.57
N LEU A 118 -4.54 -17.89 11.63
CA LEU A 118 -3.59 -17.53 12.70
C LEU A 118 -3.04 -16.12 12.45
N PRO A 119 -2.69 -15.38 13.51
CA PRO A 119 -1.95 -14.13 13.38
C PRO A 119 -0.64 -14.35 12.62
N GLN A 120 -0.26 -13.40 11.76
CA GLN A 120 1.08 -13.37 11.20
C GLN A 120 2.08 -13.00 12.30
N LEU A 121 3.26 -13.61 12.25
CA LEU A 121 4.37 -13.18 13.12
C LEU A 121 4.76 -11.74 12.77
N PRO A 122 5.09 -10.90 13.76
CA PRO A 122 5.63 -9.56 13.49
C PRO A 122 6.85 -9.64 12.56
N HIS A 123 6.86 -8.81 11.52
CA HIS A 123 7.92 -8.73 10.51
C HIS A 123 7.99 -7.33 9.93
N ARG A 124 9.06 -7.02 9.18
CA ARG A 124 9.16 -5.81 8.36
C ARG A 124 9.08 -6.19 6.89
N ASP A 125 8.22 -5.52 6.15
CA ASP A 125 8.08 -5.78 4.70
C ASP A 125 9.38 -5.50 3.93
N GLN A 126 10.22 -4.58 4.44
CA GLN A 126 11.52 -4.26 3.85
C GLN A 126 12.50 -5.44 3.88
N ASP A 127 12.31 -6.43 4.76
CA ASP A 127 13.22 -7.58 4.88
C ASP A 127 13.18 -8.46 3.61
N MET A 128 12.19 -8.25 2.74
CA MET A 128 12.12 -8.81 1.40
C MET A 128 13.25 -8.29 0.48
N TRP A 129 13.77 -7.10 0.78
CA TRP A 129 14.84 -6.41 0.04
C TRP A 129 16.00 -6.16 0.99
N LEU A 130 16.81 -7.20 1.22
CA LEU A 130 18.07 -7.05 1.94
C LEU A 130 18.96 -6.06 1.15
N GLY A 131 19.29 -4.92 1.74
CA GLY A 131 20.41 -4.12 1.23
C GLY A 131 21.72 -4.59 1.86
N THR A 132 22.81 -3.88 1.58
CA THR A 132 24.13 -4.20 2.14
C THR A 132 24.11 -4.11 3.68
N PRO A 133 24.43 -5.19 4.40
CA PRO A 133 24.56 -5.15 5.87
C PRO A 133 25.54 -4.05 6.30
N GLY A 134 25.13 -3.17 7.22
CA GLY A 134 25.94 -2.05 7.71
C GLY A 134 25.86 -0.74 6.90
N GLU A 135 25.23 -0.71 5.72
CA GLU A 135 25.00 0.53 4.94
C GLU A 135 23.52 0.96 4.94
N VAL A 136 22.60 -0.01 4.96
CA VAL A 136 21.15 0.20 5.00
C VAL A 136 20.55 -0.33 6.31
N ASP A 137 21.27 -0.14 7.40
CA ASP A 137 20.71 -0.38 8.72
C ASP A 137 19.97 0.88 9.17
N ILE A 138 18.67 0.96 8.90
CA ILE A 138 17.78 2.00 9.45
C ILE A 138 17.54 1.85 10.98
N TRP A 139 18.43 1.17 11.69
CA TRP A 139 18.36 0.98 13.15
C TRP A 139 18.81 2.22 13.95
N SER A 140 18.84 3.40 13.34
CA SER A 140 19.31 4.64 13.98
C SER A 140 18.33 5.82 13.90
N MET A 141 17.05 5.57 13.61
CA MET A 141 15.97 6.52 13.93
C MET A 141 15.20 6.04 15.15
#